data_AF-A0A6N3DHX1-F1
#
_entry.id   AF-A0A6N3DHX1-F1
#
_cell.length_a   1.000
_cell.length_b   1.000
_cell.length_c   1.000
_cell.angle_alpha   90.00
_cell.angle_beta   90.00
_cell.angle_gamma   90.00
#
_symmetry.space_group_name_H-M   'P 1'
#
loop_
_entity.id
_entity.type
_entity.pdbx_description
1 polymer ?
#
loop_
_entity_poly.entity_id
_entity_poly.type
_entity_poly.pdbx_seq_one_letter_code
_entity_poly.pdbx_strand_id
1 'polypeptide(L)'
;MTRMICLDGEIYNADLIVEVEETRDGKLKVLLDDGSTFVTAMENKPTIMGEDFIVSLVPCNSAVTLHYHHRRDKCLVSPVSYFAITAAGTLRPVNSDGIFMEDMPDATYHGMWPRY
;
A
#
# COMPACT_ATOMS: atom_id res chain seq x y z
N MET A 1 -4.76 -16.18 6.36
CA MET A 1 -3.90 -16.38 5.17
C MET A 1 -2.54 -15.81 5.55
N THR A 2 -1.46 -16.54 5.34
CA THR A 2 -0.12 -16.12 5.79
C THR A 2 0.51 -15.14 4.80
N ARG A 3 1.09 -14.04 5.29
CA ARG A 3 1.68 -12.99 4.45
C ARG A 3 3.18 -13.18 4.28
N MET A 4 3.59 -13.69 3.12
CA MET A 4 5.02 -13.83 2.77
C MET A 4 5.51 -12.59 2.02
N ILE A 5 6.62 -12.01 2.44
CA ILE A 5 7.25 -10.84 1.79
C ILE A 5 8.69 -11.17 1.39
N CYS A 6 9.13 -10.64 0.24
CA CYS A 6 10.50 -10.75 -0.21
C CYS A 6 11.21 -9.41 0.04
N LEU A 7 12.26 -9.43 0.85
CA LEU A 7 13.06 -8.27 1.21
C LEU A 7 14.53 -8.60 0.95
N ASP A 8 15.19 -7.83 0.08
CA ASP A 8 16.62 -7.95 -0.21
C ASP A 8 17.06 -9.37 -0.65
N GLY A 9 16.17 -10.12 -1.30
CA GLY A 9 16.42 -11.48 -1.78
C GLY A 9 16.06 -12.60 -0.80
N GLU A 10 15.66 -12.25 0.42
CA GLU A 10 15.23 -13.18 1.47
C GLU A 10 13.71 -13.14 1.64
N ILE A 11 13.12 -14.27 2.03
CA ILE A 11 11.68 -14.42 2.22
C ILE A 11 11.34 -14.46 3.71
N TYR A 12 10.45 -13.58 4.14
CA TYR A 12 10.00 -13.47 5.53
C TYR A 12 8.50 -13.71 5.64
N ASN A 13 8.08 -14.31 6.76
CA ASN A 13 6.67 -14.33 7.15
C ASN A 13 6.37 -13.04 7.93
N ALA A 14 5.60 -12.15 7.31
CA ALA A 14 5.30 -10.84 7.84
C ALA A 14 4.23 -10.87 8.96
N ASP A 15 3.61 -12.01 9.22
CA ASP A 15 2.73 -12.21 10.39
C ASP A 15 3.53 -12.42 11.69
N LEU A 16 4.84 -12.72 11.57
CA LEU A 16 5.76 -12.90 12.69
C LEU A 16 6.46 -11.60 13.07
N ILE A 17 6.23 -10.50 12.35
CA ILE A 17 6.81 -9.20 12.67
C ILE A 17 6.11 -8.63 13.90
N VAL A 18 6.89 -8.35 14.94
CA VAL A 18 6.40 -7.81 16.20
C VAL A 18 6.64 -6.30 16.29
N GLU A 19 7.78 -5.83 15.78
CA GLU A 19 8.19 -4.43 15.89
C GLU A 19 8.99 -3.98 14.66
N VAL A 20 8.79 -2.72 14.28
CA VAL A 20 9.50 -2.05 13.18
C VAL A 20 9.94 -0.67 13.67
N GLU A 21 11.24 -0.45 13.75
CA GLU A 21 11.85 0.82 14.19
C GLU A 21 12.63 1.48 13.07
N GLU A 22 12.53 2.80 12.95
CA GLU A 22 13.43 3.58 12.11
C GLU A 22 14.76 3.81 12.83
N THR A 23 15.84 3.43 12.16
CA THR A 23 17.20 3.60 12.67
C THR A 23 17.73 5.01 12.35
N ARG A 24 18.75 5.46 13.09
CA ARG A 24 19.36 6.80 12.87
C ARG A 24 19.97 6.99 11.49
N ASP A 25 20.35 5.90 10.81
CA ASP A 25 20.87 5.90 9.45
C ASP A 25 19.77 5.82 8.38
N GLY A 26 18.50 5.96 8.76
CA GLY A 26 17.36 5.98 7.82
C GLY A 26 17.03 4.61 7.23
N LYS A 27 17.24 3.55 8.00
CA LYS A 27 16.85 2.17 7.66
C LYS A 27 15.73 1.70 8.57
N LEU A 28 15.21 0.51 8.28
CA LEU A 28 14.23 -0.16 9.12
C LEU A 28 14.90 -1.32 9.82
N LYS A 29 14.79 -1.35 11.14
CA LYS A 29 15.10 -2.54 11.95
C LYS A 29 13.79 -3.24 12.26
N VAL A 30 13.72 -4.52 11.95
CA VAL A 30 12.53 -5.35 12.14
C VAL A 30 12.84 -6.44 13.17
N LEU A 31 11.95 -6.63 14.14
CA LEU A 31 11.99 -7.69 15.15
C LEU A 31 10.92 -8.73 14.85
N LEU A 32 11.31 -9.99 14.80
CA LEU A 32 10.42 -11.14 14.66
C LEU A 32 10.06 -11.74 16.03
N ASP A 33 9.03 -12.57 16.06
CA ASP A 33 8.49 -13.20 17.26
C ASP A 33 9.44 -14.19 17.95
N ASP A 34 10.36 -14.78 17.19
CA ASP A 34 11.45 -15.62 17.69
C ASP A 34 12.62 -14.81 18.31
N GLY A 35 12.52 -13.48 18.31
CA GLY A 35 13.52 -12.55 18.80
C GLY A 35 14.64 -12.22 17.81
N SER A 36 14.62 -12.80 16.61
CA SER A 36 15.56 -12.44 15.55
C SER A 36 15.27 -11.05 15.00
N THR A 37 16.32 -10.38 14.51
CA THR A 37 16.19 -9.05 13.91
C THR A 37 16.91 -8.99 12.57
N PHE A 38 16.34 -8.24 11.64
CA PHE A 38 17.01 -7.88 10.39
C PHE A 38 16.89 -6.37 10.12
N VAL A 39 17.73 -5.87 9.24
CA VAL A 39 17.75 -4.46 8.84
C VAL A 39 17.59 -4.37 7.34
N THR A 40 16.69 -3.51 6.88
CA THR A 40 16.39 -3.31 5.45
C THR A 40 16.23 -1.83 5.12
N ALA A 41 16.15 -1.49 3.83
CA ALA A 41 15.97 -0.13 3.35
C ALA A 41 14.61 0.45 3.74
N MET A 42 14.54 1.78 3.92
CA MET A 42 13.29 2.49 4.22
C MET A 42 12.21 2.30 3.13
N GLU A 43 12.64 2.13 1.88
CA GLU A 43 11.75 1.87 0.73
C GLU A 43 10.90 0.61 0.90
N ASN A 44 11.32 -0.33 1.74
CA ASN A 44 10.58 -1.57 2.02
C ASN A 44 9.48 -1.41 3.08
N LYS A 45 9.32 -0.22 3.69
CA LYS A 45 8.29 0.05 4.71
C LYS A 45 6.88 -0.32 4.24
N PRO A 46 6.41 0.09 3.04
CA PRO A 46 5.05 -0.23 2.59
C PRO A 46 4.83 -1.74 2.48
N THR A 47 5.84 -2.48 2.02
CA THR A 47 5.81 -3.94 1.94
C THR A 47 5.69 -4.60 3.31
N ILE A 48 6.48 -4.15 4.29
CA ILE A 48 6.46 -4.65 5.67
C ILE A 48 5.11 -4.36 6.35
N MET A 49 4.62 -3.13 6.19
CA MET A 49 3.34 -2.69 6.75
C MET A 49 2.15 -3.32 5.99
N GLY A 50 2.36 -3.77 4.75
CA GLY A 50 1.34 -4.35 3.89
C GLY A 50 0.38 -3.32 3.33
N GLU A 51 0.88 -2.12 3.03
CA GLU A 51 0.09 -1.03 2.45
C GLU A 51 -0.46 -1.41 1.07
N ASP A 52 0.25 -2.25 0.31
CA ASP A 52 -0.16 -2.72 -1.02
C ASP A 52 -0.70 -4.16 -1.03
N PHE A 53 -0.76 -4.82 0.14
CA PHE A 53 -1.25 -6.20 0.23
C PHE A 53 -2.76 -6.23 0.47
N ILE A 54 -3.53 -6.58 -0.56
CA ILE A 54 -4.99 -6.65 -0.50
C ILE A 54 -5.43 -7.90 0.28
N VAL A 55 -6.11 -7.69 1.41
CA VAL A 55 -6.71 -8.79 2.22
C VAL A 55 -8.17 -9.04 1.88
N SER A 56 -8.89 -8.04 1.36
CA SER A 56 -10.29 -8.17 0.96
C SER A 56 -10.67 -7.11 -0.07
N LEU A 57 -11.62 -7.44 -0.93
CA LEU A 57 -12.27 -6.50 -1.84
C LEU A 57 -13.72 -6.29 -1.41
N VAL A 58 -14.14 -5.03 -1.33
CA VAL A 58 -15.51 -4.64 -1.02
C VAL A 58 -16.11 -4.01 -2.28
N PRO A 59 -17.14 -4.62 -2.90
CA PRO A 59 -17.81 -4.00 -4.04
C PRO A 59 -18.49 -2.71 -3.60
N CYS A 60 -18.39 -1.67 -4.42
CA CYS A 60 -19.04 -0.39 -4.15
C CYS A 60 -19.89 0.04 -5.33
N ASN A 61 -21.09 0.53 -5.04
CA ASN A 61 -21.95 1.13 -6.03
C ASN A 61 -21.74 2.66 -5.98
N SER A 62 -21.58 3.27 -7.16
CA SER A 62 -21.56 4.73 -7.34
C SER A 62 -20.38 5.47 -6.68
N ALA A 63 -19.33 4.78 -6.25
CA ALA A 63 -18.11 5.42 -5.78
C ALA A 63 -17.27 5.90 -6.98
N VAL A 64 -16.63 7.06 -6.81
CA VAL A 64 -15.74 7.65 -7.81
C VAL A 64 -14.46 8.16 -7.15
N THR A 65 -13.37 8.10 -7.89
CA THR A 65 -12.11 8.75 -7.55
C THR A 65 -11.92 9.98 -8.43
N LEU A 66 -11.48 11.08 -7.83
CA LEU A 66 -11.13 12.31 -8.55
C LEU A 66 -9.62 12.34 -8.69
N HIS A 67 -9.14 12.48 -9.92
CA HIS A 67 -7.73 12.66 -10.19
C HIS A 67 -7.46 14.04 -10.75
N TYR A 68 -6.49 14.75 -10.18
CA TYR A 68 -6.15 16.10 -10.59
C TYR A 68 -4.85 16.11 -11.41
N HIS A 69 -4.89 16.77 -12.56
CA HIS A 69 -3.74 16.96 -13.43
C HIS A 69 -3.15 18.36 -13.28
N HIS A 70 -2.11 18.48 -12.44
CA HIS A 70 -1.51 19.77 -12.09
C HIS A 70 -1.11 20.64 -13.29
N ARG A 71 -0.57 20.06 -14.37
CA ARG A 71 -0.10 20.87 -15.52
C ARG A 71 -1.19 21.32 -16.50
N ARG A 72 -2.38 20.74 -16.44
CA ARG A 72 -3.47 21.01 -17.40
C ARG A 72 -4.68 21.65 -16.73
N ASP A 73 -4.65 21.76 -15.39
CA ASP A 73 -5.78 22.22 -14.58
C ASP A 73 -7.07 21.47 -14.93
N LYS A 74 -6.98 20.13 -14.91
CA LYS A 74 -8.08 19.24 -15.28
C LYS A 74 -8.31 18.20 -14.21
N CYS A 75 -9.58 17.90 -13.97
CA CYS A 75 -10.01 16.78 -13.14
C CYS A 75 -10.52 15.64 -14.02
N LEU A 76 -10.09 14.43 -13.72
CA LEU A 76 -10.66 13.20 -14.24
C LEU A 76 -11.46 12.53 -13.13
N VAL A 77 -12.70 12.15 -13.43
CA VAL A 77 -13.52 11.35 -12.52
C VAL A 77 -13.53 9.93 -13.06
N SER A 78 -13.11 8.97 -12.24
CA SER A 78 -13.10 7.55 -12.62
C SER A 78 -13.98 6.74 -11.68
N PRO A 79 -14.85 5.87 -12.21
CA PRO A 79 -15.68 5.00 -11.37
C PRO A 79 -14.81 3.98 -10.63
N VAL A 80 -15.10 3.79 -9.35
CA VAL A 80 -14.47 2.76 -8.50
C VAL A 80 -15.38 1.53 -8.51
N SER A 81 -14.81 0.38 -8.84
CA SER A 81 -15.55 -0.89 -8.82
C SER A 81 -15.48 -1.55 -7.45
N TYR A 82 -14.32 -1.47 -6.80
CA TYR A 82 -14.09 -2.06 -5.49
C TYR A 82 -13.21 -1.15 -4.62
N PHE A 83 -13.38 -1.28 -3.31
CA PHE A 83 -12.38 -0.84 -2.35
C PHE A 83 -11.59 -2.05 -1.83
N ALA A 84 -10.27 -1.95 -1.88
CA ALA A 84 -9.36 -2.89 -1.24
C ALA A 84 -9.16 -2.52 0.22
N ILE A 85 -9.36 -3.50 1.10
CA ILE A 85 -8.86 -3.46 2.48
C ILE A 85 -7.44 -4.03 2.42
N THR A 86 -6.47 -3.25 2.88
CA THR A 86 -5.06 -3.65 2.90
C THR A 86 -4.69 -4.33 4.23
N ALA A 87 -3.58 -5.06 4.28
CA ALA A 87 -3.06 -5.59 5.53
C ALA A 87 -2.67 -4.50 6.53
N ALA A 88 -2.39 -3.28 6.06
CA ALA A 88 -2.20 -2.09 6.89
C ALA A 88 -3.52 -1.54 7.49
N GLY A 89 -4.67 -2.14 7.19
CA GLY A 89 -5.98 -1.70 7.66
C GLY A 89 -6.53 -0.49 6.92
N THR A 90 -5.93 -0.11 5.78
CA THR A 90 -6.39 1.02 4.97
C THR A 90 -7.41 0.58 3.93
N LEU A 91 -8.32 1.49 3.57
CA LEU A 91 -9.31 1.28 2.52
C LEU A 91 -8.92 2.11 1.28
N ARG A 92 -8.61 1.47 0.16
CA ARG A 92 -8.07 2.12 -1.05
C ARG A 92 -8.90 1.74 -2.28
N PRO A 93 -9.20 2.66 -3.21
CA PRO A 93 -9.97 2.33 -4.40
C PRO A 93 -9.12 1.52 -5.40
N VAL A 94 -9.72 0.50 -5.99
CA VAL A 94 -9.10 -0.31 -7.05
C VAL A 94 -10.00 -0.39 -8.28
N ASN A 95 -9.37 -0.55 -9.45
CA ASN A 95 -10.08 -0.76 -10.71
C ASN A 95 -10.59 -2.21 -10.83
N SER A 96 -11.19 -2.54 -11.98
CA SER A 96 -11.70 -3.90 -12.26
C SER A 96 -10.62 -4.98 -12.28
N ASP A 97 -9.36 -4.60 -12.48
CA ASP A 97 -8.21 -5.49 -12.52
C ASP A 97 -7.54 -5.64 -11.14
N GLY A 98 -8.08 -5.01 -10.10
CA GLY A 98 -7.53 -5.04 -8.74
C GLY A 98 -6.31 -4.13 -8.54
N ILE A 99 -6.04 -3.21 -9.47
CA ILE A 99 -4.93 -2.26 -9.39
C ILE A 99 -5.39 -1.03 -8.61
N PHE A 100 -4.59 -0.59 -7.64
CA PHE A 100 -4.84 0.65 -6.90
C PHE A 100 -4.97 1.83 -7.86
N MET A 101 -6.06 2.58 -7.73
CA MET A 101 -6.35 3.74 -8.57
C MET A 101 -5.58 4.98 -8.11
N GLU A 102 -4.52 4.83 -7.33
CA GLU A 102 -3.79 5.97 -6.77
C GLU A 102 -2.80 6.56 -7.75
N ASP A 103 -2.17 5.68 -8.50
CA ASP A 103 -1.22 6.00 -9.57
C ASP A 103 -1.81 5.50 -10.88
N MET A 104 -2.46 6.40 -11.63
CA MET A 104 -2.75 6.06 -13.03
C MET A 104 -1.42 5.92 -13.80
N PRO A 105 -1.35 5.03 -14.81
CA PRO A 105 -0.12 4.74 -15.57
C PRO A 105 0.55 5.97 -16.20
N ASP A 106 -0.18 7.08 -16.31
CA ASP A 106 0.32 8.37 -16.72
C ASP A 106 0.49 9.23 -15.45
N ALA A 107 1.73 9.36 -14.95
CA ALA A 107 2.16 10.02 -13.70
C ALA A 107 1.84 11.53 -13.57
N THR A 108 0.82 11.98 -14.28
CA THR A 108 0.32 13.35 -14.32
C THR A 108 -0.96 13.55 -13.52
N TYR A 109 -1.64 12.47 -13.15
CA TYR A 109 -2.89 12.47 -12.39
C TYR A 109 -2.65 11.89 -10.99
N HIS A 110 -2.70 12.73 -9.96
CA HIS A 110 -2.74 12.25 -8.58
C HIS A 110 -4.18 12.12 -8.17
N GLY A 111 -4.58 10.93 -7.71
CA GLY A 111 -5.90 10.82 -7.14
C GLY A 111 -5.99 11.53 -5.79
N MET A 112 -7.18 12.03 -5.51
CA MET A 112 -7.53 12.76 -4.31
C MET A 112 -8.56 11.92 -3.55
N TRP A 113 -8.15 11.42 -2.38
CA TRP A 113 -9.04 10.72 -1.46
C TRP A 113 -8.97 11.41 -0.11
N PRO A 114 -10.07 11.43 0.65
CA PRO A 114 -9.99 11.87 2.03
C PRO A 114 -9.04 10.94 2.78
N ARG A 115 -7.85 11.45 3.09
CA ARG A 115 -6.94 10.86 4.09
C ARG A 115 -7.56 11.17 5.44
N TYR A 116 -8.13 10.16 6.08
CA TYR A 116 -8.57 10.27 7.48
C TYR A 116 -7.36 10.17 8.40
#